data_AF-A0A7X6M1G2-F1
#
_entry.id   AF-A0A7X6M1G2-F1
#
_cell.length_a   1.000
_cell.length_b   1.000
_cell.length_c   1.000
_cell.angle_alpha   90.00
_cell.angle_beta   90.00
_cell.angle_gamma   90.00
#
_symmetry.space_group_name_H-M   'P 1'
#
loop_
_entity.id
_entity.type
_entity.pdbx_description
1 polymer ?
#
loop_
_entity_poly.entity_id
_entity_poly.type
_entity_poly.pdbx_seq_one_letter_code
_entity_poly.pdbx_strand_id
1 'polypeptide(L)'
;MTAAAAVFAAYGYHDTSMDEIAGRVCISKPILYKSFSSKHELYLVVLRDAAEKLARGLSEALCWAAVMGTVASATVVAYFDFVDDYPHCAQD
;
A
#
# COMPACT_ATOMS: atom_id res chain seq x y z
N MET A 1 -12.08 -4.26 -8.32
CA MET A 1 -10.81 -3.49 -8.24
C MET A 1 -9.59 -4.40 -8.33
N THR A 2 -9.49 -5.46 -7.52
CA THR A 2 -8.29 -6.31 -7.40
C THR A 2 -7.77 -6.89 -8.71
N ALA A 3 -8.64 -7.35 -9.62
CA ALA A 3 -8.20 -7.86 -10.91
C ALA A 3 -7.72 -6.75 -11.87
N ALA A 4 -8.29 -5.54 -11.83
CA ALA A 4 -7.75 -4.41 -12.60
C ALA A 4 -6.36 -3.99 -12.07
N ALA A 5 -6.16 -4.02 -10.74
CA ALA A 5 -4.85 -3.81 -10.12
C ALA A 5 -3.81 -4.84 -10.58
N ALA A 6 -4.18 -6.12 -10.63
CA ALA A 6 -3.29 -7.18 -11.09
C ALA A 6 -2.88 -7.01 -12.56
N VAL A 7 -3.80 -6.54 -13.41
CA VAL A 7 -3.49 -6.29 -14.82
C VAL A 7 -2.54 -5.10 -14.98
N PHE A 8 -2.81 -3.98 -14.29
CA PHE A 8 -1.89 -2.83 -14.32
C PHE A 8 -0.51 -3.16 -13.73
N ALA A 9 -0.44 -4.03 -12.72
CA ALA A 9 0.83 -4.47 -12.14
C ALA A 9 1.61 -5.43 -13.06
N ALA A 10 0.93 -6.28 -13.83
CA ALA A 10 1.55 -7.27 -14.70
C ALA A 10 2.03 -6.69 -16.03
N TYR A 11 1.28 -5.76 -16.63
CA TYR A 11 1.55 -5.22 -17.96
C TYR A 11 1.90 -3.73 -17.96
N GLY A 12 1.86 -3.07 -16.79
CA GLY A 12 2.15 -1.64 -16.68
C GLY A 12 1.00 -0.75 -17.21
N TYR A 13 1.10 0.56 -16.94
CA TYR A 13 0.06 1.51 -17.30
C TYR A 13 -0.13 1.62 -18.81
N HIS A 14 0.94 1.70 -19.60
CA HIS A 14 0.83 2.00 -21.03
C HIS A 14 0.34 0.81 -21.85
N ASP A 15 0.82 -0.41 -21.59
CA ASP A 15 0.49 -1.59 -22.39
C ASP A 15 -0.87 -2.22 -22.04
N THR A 16 -1.53 -1.79 -20.97
CA THR A 16 -2.86 -2.30 -20.58
C THR A 16 -4.00 -1.54 -21.26
N SER A 17 -4.96 -2.19 -21.93
CA SER A 17 -6.17 -1.53 -22.44
C SER A 17 -7.41 -1.71 -21.55
N MET A 18 -8.38 -0.78 -21.62
CA MET A 18 -9.65 -0.91 -20.88
C MET A 18 -10.46 -2.14 -21.32
N ASP A 19 -10.38 -2.52 -22.59
CA ASP A 19 -11.05 -3.70 -23.13
C ASP A 19 -10.47 -5.01 -22.57
N GLU A 20 -9.15 -5.05 -22.44
CA GLU A 20 -8.44 -6.19 -21.87
C GLU A 20 -8.70 -6.31 -20.36
N ILE A 21 -8.83 -5.18 -19.67
CA ILE A 21 -9.29 -5.14 -18.29
C ILE A 21 -10.71 -5.71 -18.22
N ALA A 22 -11.67 -5.19 -19.00
CA ALA A 22 -13.07 -5.67 -19.00
C ALA A 22 -13.15 -7.20 -19.16
N GLY A 23 -12.36 -7.78 -20.07
CA GLY A 23 -12.28 -9.22 -20.28
C GLY A 23 -11.76 -10.02 -19.07
N ARG A 24 -10.93 -9.42 -18.22
CA ARG A 24 -10.32 -10.05 -17.04
C ARG A 24 -11.07 -9.82 -15.73
N VAL A 25 -11.84 -8.73 -15.60
CA VAL A 25 -12.64 -8.43 -14.39
C VAL A 25 -14.06 -9.02 -14.41
N CYS A 26 -14.45 -9.78 -15.44
CA CYS A 26 -15.81 -10.33 -15.63
C CYS A 26 -16.92 -9.26 -15.54
N ILE A 27 -16.61 -8.00 -15.87
CA ILE A 27 -17.57 -6.92 -15.98
C ILE A 27 -17.72 -6.55 -17.44
N SER A 28 -18.96 -6.30 -17.85
CA SER A 28 -19.25 -5.95 -19.24
C SER A 28 -18.61 -4.61 -19.60
N LYS A 29 -18.10 -4.50 -20.84
CA LYS A 29 -17.55 -3.25 -21.39
C LYS A 29 -18.45 -2.04 -21.13
N PRO A 30 -19.78 -2.08 -21.35
CA PRO A 30 -20.66 -0.94 -21.09
C PRO A 30 -20.67 -0.48 -19.64
N ILE A 31 -20.58 -1.42 -18.68
CA ILE A 31 -20.52 -1.08 -17.26
C ILE A 31 -19.17 -0.43 -16.93
N LEU A 32 -18.07 -0.97 -17.45
CA LEU A 32 -16.73 -0.39 -17.24
C LEU A 32 -16.64 1.04 -17.79
N TYR A 33 -17.11 1.28 -19.01
CA TYR A 33 -17.11 2.61 -19.64
C TYR A 33 -18.12 3.58 -19.04
N LYS A 34 -19.19 3.08 -18.39
CA LYS A 34 -20.14 3.94 -17.65
C LYS A 34 -19.59 4.35 -16.28
N SER A 35 -18.81 3.48 -15.64
CA SER A 35 -18.20 3.76 -14.34
C SER A 35 -16.94 4.60 -14.42
N PHE A 36 -16.22 4.58 -15.55
CA PHE A 36 -14.96 5.31 -15.72
C PHE A 36 -14.91 5.99 -17.09
N SER A 37 -14.71 7.30 -17.06
CA SER A 37 -14.63 8.17 -18.24
C SER A 37 -13.28 8.04 -18.95
N SER A 38 -12.25 7.53 -18.25
CA SER A 38 -10.93 7.29 -18.83
C SER A 38 -10.17 6.15 -18.13
N LYS A 39 -9.19 5.57 -18.86
CA LYS A 39 -8.20 4.65 -18.30
C LYS A 39 -7.43 5.25 -17.12
N HIS A 40 -7.19 6.56 -17.16
CA HIS A 40 -6.49 7.29 -16.09
C HIS A 40 -7.33 7.34 -14.81
N GLU A 41 -8.64 7.59 -14.94
CA GLU A 41 -9.57 7.58 -13.80
C GLU A 41 -9.64 6.19 -13.15
N LEU A 42 -9.78 5.14 -13.97
CA LEU A 42 -9.73 3.76 -13.49
C LEU A 42 -8.41 3.45 -12.76
N TYR A 43 -7.28 3.92 -13.31
CA TYR A 43 -5.97 3.74 -12.70
C TYR A 43 -5.86 4.44 -11.34
N LEU A 44 -6.33 5.68 -11.21
CA LEU A 44 -6.32 6.42 -9.95
C LEU A 44 -7.16 5.73 -8.87
N VAL A 45 -8.34 5.22 -9.24
CA VAL A 45 -9.20 4.52 -8.28
C VAL A 45 -8.56 3.20 -7.82
N VAL A 46 -7.95 2.46 -8.74
CA VAL A 46 -7.21 1.23 -8.42
C VAL A 46 -6.00 1.52 -7.54
N LEU A 47 -5.25 2.58 -7.84
CA LEU A 47 -4.08 3.00 -7.07
C LEU A 47 -4.47 3.41 -5.65
N ARG A 48 -5.57 4.16 -5.49
CA ARG A 48 -6.10 4.54 -4.19
C ARG A 48 -6.54 3.34 -3.37
N ASP A 49 -7.26 2.39 -3.97
CA ASP A 49 -7.65 1.13 -3.31
C ASP A 49 -6.44 0.32 -2.84
N ALA A 50 -5.38 0.26 -3.66
CA ALA A 50 -4.13 -0.41 -3.28
C ALA A 50 -3.41 0.30 -2.12
N ALA A 51 -3.34 1.64 -2.15
CA ALA A 51 -2.74 2.43 -1.09
C ALA A 51 -3.51 2.29 0.24
N GLU A 52 -4.84 2.30 0.21
CA GLU A 52 -5.69 2.10 1.38
C GLU A 52 -5.52 0.70 1.98
N LYS A 53 -5.41 -0.34 1.14
CA LYS A 53 -5.12 -1.71 1.59
C LYS A 53 -3.77 -1.81 2.27
N LEU A 54 -2.74 -1.18 1.70
CA LEU A 54 -1.40 -1.16 2.28
C LEU A 54 -1.39 -0.40 3.63
N ALA A 55 -2.03 0.76 3.69
CA ALA A 55 -2.14 1.54 4.93
C ALA A 55 -2.88 0.77 6.04
N ARG A 56 -3.93 0.02 5.68
CA ARG A 56 -4.68 -0.83 6.60
C ARG A 56 -3.83 -1.99 7.11
N GLY A 57 -3.14 -2.70 6.21
CA GLY A 57 -2.26 -3.81 6.59
C GLY A 57 -1.11 -3.36 7.49
N LEU A 58 -0.53 -2.18 7.22
CA LEU A 58 0.50 -1.61 8.10
C LEU A 58 -0.07 -1.23 9.47
N SER A 59 -1.23 -0.58 9.51
CA SER A 59 -1.90 -0.23 10.77
C SER A 59 -2.24 -1.46 11.61
N GLU A 60 -2.73 -2.53 10.98
CA GLU A 60 -3.04 -3.80 11.63
C GLU A 60 -1.77 -4.49 12.15
N ALA A 61 -0.69 -4.54 11.35
CA ALA A 61 0.58 -5.13 11.75
C ALA A 61 1.21 -4.37 12.94
N LEU A 62 1.19 -3.03 12.92
CA LEU A 62 1.69 -2.21 14.02
C LEU A 62 0.82 -2.36 15.28
N CYS A 63 -0.50 -2.41 15.13
CA CYS A 63 -1.42 -2.66 16.24
C CYS A 63 -1.15 -4.02 16.88
N TRP A 64 -1.02 -5.08 16.06
CA TRP A 64 -0.68 -6.42 16.53
C TRP A 64 0.68 -6.46 17.23
N ALA A 65 1.69 -5.79 16.68
CA ALA A 65 3.02 -5.78 17.25
C ALA A 65 3.12 -4.94 18.55
N ALA A 66 2.25 -3.94 18.72
CA ALA A 66 2.04 -3.24 19.98
C ALA A 66 1.31 -4.12 21.01
N VAL A 67 0.34 -4.93 20.57
CA VAL A 67 -0.45 -5.85 21.42
C VAL A 67 0.37 -7.08 21.86
N MET A 68 1.21 -7.65 20.99
CA MET A 68 2.10 -8.77 21.31
C MET A 68 3.32 -8.38 22.17
N GLY A 69 3.41 -7.11 22.59
CA GLY A 69 4.42 -6.62 23.53
C GLY A 69 5.84 -6.53 22.97
N THR A 70 6.08 -6.88 21.70
CA THR A 70 7.44 -6.99 21.15
C THR A 70 7.92 -5.69 20.50
N VAL A 71 7.05 -4.87 19.91
CA VAL A 71 7.50 -3.63 19.22
C VAL A 71 7.54 -2.41 20.13
N ALA A 72 6.63 -2.28 21.10
CA ALA A 72 6.69 -1.17 22.04
C ALA A 72 7.91 -1.26 22.98
N SER A 73 8.16 -2.45 23.55
CA SER A 73 9.34 -2.69 24.38
C SER A 73 10.63 -2.58 23.56
N ALA A 74 10.70 -3.18 22.36
CA ALA A 74 11.92 -3.12 21.55
C ALA A 74 12.23 -1.71 21.02
N THR A 75 11.21 -0.90 20.70
CA THR A 75 11.43 0.50 20.25
C THR A 75 11.91 1.37 21.41
N VAL A 76 11.35 1.18 22.60
CA VAL A 76 11.79 1.89 23.82
C VAL A 76 13.22 1.47 24.19
N VAL A 77 13.52 0.17 24.17
CA VAL A 77 14.88 -0.34 24.44
C VAL A 77 15.87 0.17 23.38
N ALA A 78 15.53 0.13 22.08
CA ALA A 78 16.42 0.62 21.03
C ALA A 78 16.67 2.14 21.13
N TYR A 79 15.70 2.92 21.58
CA TYR A 79 15.89 4.35 21.84
C TYR A 79 16.79 4.58 23.06
N PHE A 80 16.58 3.84 24.16
CA PHE A 80 17.43 3.96 25.35
C PHE A 80 18.86 3.46 25.10
N ASP A 81 19.04 2.34 24.39
CA ASP A 81 20.36 1.86 23.96
C ASP A 81 21.07 2.89 23.07
N PHE A 82 20.34 3.53 22.14
CA PHE A 82 20.90 4.61 21.31
C PHE A 82 21.33 5.83 22.13
N VAL A 83 20.62 6.16 23.20
CA VAL A 83 20.96 7.28 24.08
C VAL A 83 22.11 6.93 25.04
N ASP A 84 22.20 5.69 25.50
CA ASP A 84 23.29 5.20 26.36
C ASP A 84 24.60 4.96 25.60
N ASP A 85 24.57 4.75 24.27
CA ASP A 85 25.77 4.59 23.43
C ASP A 85 26.51 5.92 23.15
N TYR A 86 26.05 7.04 23.72
CA TYR A 86 26.78 8.33 23.71
C TYR A 86 27.28 8.73 25.11
N PRO A 87 28.38 8.15 25.61
CA PRO A 87 29.15 8.75 26.67
C PRO A 87 29.84 10.03 26.14
N HIS A 88 29.21 11.16 26.43
CA HIS A 88 29.86 12.44 26.72
C HIS A 88 30.78 13.03 25.62
N CYS A 89 30.20 13.79 24.68
CA CYS A 89 30.87 14.98 24.14
C CYS A 89 30.85 16.09 25.20
N ALA A 90 31.47 15.83 26.35
CA ALA A 90 31.75 16.80 27.39
C ALA A 90 33.22 16.62 27.81
N GLN A 91 34.10 16.99 26.89
CA GLN A 91 35.47 17.42 27.16
C GLN A 91 35.99 18.15 25.91
N ASP A 92 35.78 19.47 25.90
CA ASP A 92 36.85 20.48 25.88
C ASP A 92 36.27 21.83 26.33
#